data_AF-A0AAW4KWP0-F1
#
_entry.id   AF-A0AAW4KWP0-F1
#
_cell.length_a   1.000
_cell.length_b   1.000
_cell.length_c   1.000
_cell.angle_alpha   90.00
_cell.angle_beta   90.00
_cell.angle_gamma   90.00
#
_symmetry.space_group_name_H-M   'P 1'
#
loop_
_entity.id
_entity.type
_entity.pdbx_description
1 polymer ?
#
loop_
_entity_poly.entity_id
_entity_poly.type
_entity_poly.pdbx_seq_one_letter_code
_entity_poly.pdbx_strand_id
1 'polypeptide(L)'
;MTVKTVISAAKEFGVPERYAIMRRLAFLQPQIKHLEREIWGAQQRIERSSNPLTKALIASLINDQEKELRPLKLEATALLNHVNGKEARPVAGKITPEMIEQARQYPITSIIDFPKGKHRCCPFHKDSNPSMALYENHVHCFVCNRTWDSISATMELDGVTFREAVLALQT
;
A
#
# COMPACT_ATOMS: atom_id res chain seq x y z
N MET A 1 4.32 -14.84 8.53
CA MET A 1 3.12 -15.60 8.11
C MET A 1 1.92 -14.65 8.13
N THR A 2 0.94 -14.79 7.25
CA THR A 2 -0.22 -13.87 7.18
C THR A 2 -1.43 -14.44 7.93
N VAL A 3 -2.40 -13.59 8.30
CA VAL A 3 -3.67 -14.04 8.92
C VAL A 3 -4.38 -15.05 8.01
N LYS A 4 -4.44 -14.78 6.69
CA LYS A 4 -5.04 -15.68 5.69
C LYS A 4 -4.37 -17.06 5.70
N THR A 5 -3.05 -17.12 5.78
CA THR A 5 -2.32 -18.41 5.83
C THR A 5 -2.60 -19.17 7.12
N VAL A 6 -2.73 -18.51 8.28
CA VAL A 6 -3.08 -19.16 9.54
C VAL A 6 -4.49 -19.75 9.47
N ILE A 7 -5.45 -18.99 8.93
CA ILE A 7 -6.84 -19.42 8.79
C ILE A 7 -6.97 -20.58 7.79
N SER A 8 -6.28 -20.50 6.65
CA SER A 8 -6.27 -21.56 5.65
C SER A 8 -5.76 -22.88 6.24
N ALA A 9 -4.64 -22.85 6.96
CA ALA A 9 -4.11 -24.02 7.63
C ALA A 9 -5.07 -24.54 8.71
N ALA A 10 -5.69 -23.65 9.50
CA ALA A 10 -6.67 -24.06 10.51
C ALA A 10 -7.84 -24.84 9.89
N LYS A 11 -8.35 -24.40 8.74
CA LYS A 11 -9.41 -25.09 7.99
C LYS A 11 -8.95 -26.45 7.48
N GLU A 12 -7.76 -26.53 6.89
CA GLU A 12 -7.18 -27.77 6.38
C GLU A 12 -7.07 -28.84 7.47
N PHE A 13 -6.62 -28.44 8.67
CA PHE A 13 -6.45 -29.36 9.80
C PHE A 13 -7.69 -29.51 10.70
N GLY A 14 -8.83 -28.90 10.35
CA GLY A 14 -10.07 -28.99 11.14
C GLY A 14 -9.99 -28.32 12.52
N VAL A 15 -9.13 -27.31 12.68
CA VAL A 15 -8.88 -26.60 13.94
C VAL A 15 -9.68 -25.29 13.99
N PRO A 16 -10.29 -24.91 15.13
CA PRO A 16 -10.98 -23.62 15.24
C PRO A 16 -10.06 -22.43 14.97
N GLU A 17 -10.51 -21.49 14.12
CA GLU A 17 -9.71 -20.34 13.67
C GLU A 17 -9.16 -19.52 14.85
N ARG A 18 -10.02 -19.20 15.82
CA ARG A 18 -9.64 -18.47 17.03
C ARG A 18 -8.54 -19.19 17.82
N TYR A 19 -8.61 -20.52 17.90
CA TYR A 19 -7.58 -21.31 18.59
C TYR A 19 -6.25 -21.26 17.83
N ALA A 20 -6.26 -21.48 16.51
CA ALA A 20 -5.06 -21.42 15.68
C ALA A 20 -4.35 -20.04 15.78
N ILE A 21 -5.12 -18.95 15.77
CA ILE A 21 -4.58 -17.60 15.90
C ILE A 21 -3.98 -17.38 17.29
N MET A 22 -4.67 -17.78 18.36
CA MET A 22 -4.14 -17.66 19.73
C MET A 22 -2.85 -18.45 19.93
N ARG A 23 -2.75 -19.66 19.33
CA ARG A 23 -1.52 -20.45 19.34
C ARG A 23 -0.39 -19.76 18.60
N ARG A 24 -0.67 -19.11 17.47
CA ARG A 24 0.34 -18.35 16.74
C ARG A 24 0.79 -17.10 17.50
N LEU A 25 -0.12 -16.37 18.14
CA LEU A 25 0.22 -15.25 19.01
C LEU A 25 1.12 -15.69 20.17
N ALA A 26 0.79 -16.81 20.82
CA ALA A 26 1.60 -17.38 21.90
C ALA A 26 3.02 -17.77 21.42
N PHE A 27 3.17 -18.20 20.16
CA PHE A 27 4.47 -18.49 19.56
C PHE A 27 5.30 -17.24 19.27
N LEU A 28 4.67 -16.15 18.82
CA LEU A 28 5.34 -14.90 18.47
C LEU A 28 5.76 -14.09 19.70
N GLN A 29 4.93 -14.09 20.75
CA GLN A 29 5.12 -13.28 21.95
C GLN A 29 6.52 -13.39 22.59
N PRO A 30 7.09 -14.58 22.86
CA PRO A 30 8.42 -14.67 23.47
C PRO A 30 9.52 -14.13 22.57
N GLN A 31 9.44 -14.31 21.25
CA GLN A 31 10.42 -13.80 20.29
C GLN A 31 10.42 -12.28 20.23
N ILE A 32 9.23 -11.68 20.16
CA ILE A 32 9.05 -10.21 20.21
C ILE A 32 9.65 -9.66 21.51
N LYS A 33 9.29 -10.24 22.65
CA LYS A 33 9.78 -9.80 23.96
C LYS A 33 11.30 -9.93 24.10
N HIS A 34 11.89 -10.97 23.52
CA HIS A 34 13.34 -11.17 23.54
C HIS A 34 14.04 -10.07 22.76
N LEU A 35 13.67 -9.86 21.49
CA LEU A 35 14.26 -8.84 20.62
C LEU A 35 14.06 -7.43 21.18
N GLU A 36 12.87 -7.11 21.72
CA GLU A 36 12.63 -5.81 22.36
C GLU A 36 13.57 -5.56 23.54
N ARG A 37 13.84 -6.60 24.35
CA ARG A 37 14.76 -6.49 25.48
C ARG A 37 16.20 -6.30 25.01
N GLU A 38 16.63 -7.00 23.97
CA GLU A 38 17.98 -6.85 23.45
C GLU A 38 18.21 -5.46 22.84
N ILE A 39 17.26 -4.98 22.03
CA ILE A 39 17.29 -3.63 21.45
C ILE A 39 17.35 -2.59 22.57
N TRP A 40 16.48 -2.72 23.57
CA TRP A 40 16.48 -1.80 24.72
C TRP A 40 17.83 -1.81 25.45
N GLY A 41 18.41 -2.98 25.71
CA GLY A 41 19.73 -3.10 26.33
C GLY A 41 20.84 -2.50 25.48
N ALA A 42 20.79 -2.65 24.16
CA ALA A 42 21.73 -2.06 23.22
C ALA A 42 21.61 -0.53 23.18
N GLN A 43 20.40 0.02 23.18
CA GLN A 43 20.15 1.47 23.27
C GLN A 43 20.76 2.06 24.54
N GLN A 44 20.59 1.40 25.69
CA GLN A 44 21.20 1.83 26.95
C GLN A 44 22.74 1.83 26.90
N ARG A 45 23.36 0.93 26.13
CA ARG A 45 24.82 0.91 25.93
C ARG A 45 25.30 2.05 25.02
N ILE A 46 24.51 2.46 24.03
CA ILE A 46 24.81 3.63 23.19
C ILE A 46 24.81 4.90 24.03
N GLU A 47 23.79 5.09 24.88
CA GLU A 47 23.65 6.27 25.74
C GLU A 47 24.84 6.44 26.68
N ARG A 48 25.38 5.33 27.20
CA ARG A 48 26.51 5.33 28.16
C ARG A 48 27.89 5.40 27.50
N SER A 49 28.00 5.15 26.20
CA SER A 49 29.29 5.17 25.52
C SER A 49 29.70 6.58 25.13
N SER A 50 30.98 6.91 25.27
CA SER A 50 31.54 8.17 24.74
C SER A 50 32.28 7.97 23.41
N ASN A 51 32.52 6.71 22.99
CA ASN A 51 33.30 6.39 21.79
C ASN A 51 32.41 6.38 20.53
N PRO A 52 32.70 7.19 19.49
CA PRO A 52 31.89 7.26 18.28
C PRO A 52 31.80 5.94 17.48
N LEU A 53 32.90 5.20 17.37
CA LEU A 53 32.92 3.92 16.65
C LEU A 53 32.06 2.87 17.36
N THR A 54 32.17 2.81 18.69
CA THR A 54 31.35 1.90 19.50
C THR A 54 29.86 2.22 19.35
N LYS A 55 29.49 3.51 19.33
CA LYS A 55 28.10 3.92 19.06
C LYS A 55 27.62 3.46 17.68
N ALA A 56 28.41 3.67 16.64
CA ALA A 56 28.05 3.30 15.28
C ALA A 56 27.84 1.78 15.13
N LEU A 57 28.72 0.96 15.72
CA LEU A 57 28.59 -0.49 15.69
C LEU A 57 27.34 -0.98 16.43
N ILE A 58 27.06 -0.45 17.63
CA ILE A 58 25.86 -0.82 18.38
C ILE A 58 24.59 -0.35 17.65
N ALA A 59 24.61 0.82 17.01
CA ALA A 59 23.48 1.31 16.21
C ALA A 59 23.19 0.39 15.01
N SER A 60 24.23 -0.14 14.36
CA SER A 60 24.06 -1.13 13.29
C SER A 60 23.39 -2.41 13.81
N LEU A 61 23.85 -2.93 14.96
CA LEU A 61 23.25 -4.11 15.59
C LEU A 61 21.78 -3.90 15.93
N ILE A 62 21.42 -2.73 16.50
CA ILE A 62 20.03 -2.38 16.78
C ILE A 62 19.20 -2.39 15.50
N ASN A 63 19.69 -1.78 14.43
CA ASN A 63 18.98 -1.74 13.15
C ASN A 63 18.73 -3.14 12.59
N ASP A 64 19.69 -4.06 12.73
CA ASP A 64 19.51 -5.44 12.29
C ASP A 64 18.47 -6.18 13.15
N GLN A 65 18.49 -6.01 14.47
CA GLN A 65 17.46 -6.56 15.36
C GLN A 65 16.07 -5.95 15.10
N GLU A 66 15.98 -4.66 14.77
CA GLU A 66 14.73 -3.99 14.40
C GLU A 66 14.14 -4.56 13.10
N LYS A 67 14.99 -4.91 12.11
CA LYS A 67 14.55 -5.57 10.88
C LYS A 67 13.94 -6.94 11.16
N GLU A 68 14.49 -7.70 12.11
CA GLU A 68 13.93 -8.99 12.53
C GLU A 68 12.64 -8.84 13.35
N LEU A 69 12.58 -7.82 14.23
CA LEU A 69 11.43 -7.56 15.08
C LEU A 69 10.21 -7.07 14.30
N ARG A 70 10.43 -6.25 13.27
CA ARG A 70 9.37 -5.63 12.46
C ARG A 70 8.34 -6.64 11.90
N PRO A 71 8.72 -7.70 11.15
CA PRO A 71 7.76 -8.65 10.61
C PRO A 71 6.98 -9.41 11.70
N LEU A 72 7.63 -9.74 12.82
CA LEU A 72 6.98 -10.42 13.95
C LEU A 72 5.89 -9.53 14.58
N LYS A 73 6.18 -8.25 14.80
CA LYS A 73 5.20 -7.28 15.31
C LYS A 73 4.04 -7.06 14.36
N LEU A 74 4.32 -6.94 13.05
CA LEU A 74 3.28 -6.79 12.02
C LEU A 74 2.35 -8.00 12.00
N GLU A 75 2.92 -9.20 12.03
CA GLU A 75 2.14 -10.44 12.09
C GLU A 75 1.27 -10.51 13.36
N ALA A 76 1.86 -10.28 14.54
CA ALA A 76 1.14 -10.30 15.81
C ALA A 76 0.01 -9.26 15.83
N THR A 77 0.25 -8.06 15.31
CA THR A 77 -0.75 -6.99 15.23
C THR A 77 -1.91 -7.39 14.32
N ALA A 78 -1.63 -7.97 13.14
CA ALA A 78 -2.66 -8.41 12.22
C ALA A 78 -3.53 -9.53 12.83
N LEU A 79 -2.92 -10.49 13.51
CA LEU A 79 -3.60 -11.58 14.22
C LEU A 79 -4.47 -11.04 15.38
N LEU A 80 -3.96 -10.10 16.17
CA LEU A 80 -4.71 -9.46 17.26
C LEU A 80 -5.92 -8.67 16.75
N ASN A 81 -5.75 -7.91 15.66
CA ASN A 81 -6.84 -7.14 15.07
C ASN A 81 -7.98 -8.06 14.62
N HIS A 82 -7.64 -9.18 13.97
CA HIS A 82 -8.61 -10.18 13.55
C HIS A 82 -9.37 -10.80 14.74
N VAL A 83 -8.68 -11.24 15.79
CA VAL A 83 -9.33 -11.85 16.98
C VAL A 83 -10.22 -10.86 17.72
N ASN A 84 -9.85 -9.58 17.76
CA ASN A 84 -10.63 -8.55 18.44
C ASN A 84 -11.85 -8.08 17.64
N GLY A 85 -12.16 -8.70 16.49
CA GLY A 85 -13.22 -8.22 15.60
C GLY A 85 -12.94 -6.82 15.04
N LYS A 86 -11.70 -6.34 15.16
CA LYS A 86 -11.19 -5.16 14.46
C LYS A 86 -10.79 -5.63 13.07
N GLU A 87 -11.76 -6.07 12.28
CA GLU A 87 -11.59 -5.94 10.83
C GLU A 87 -11.24 -4.49 10.55
N ALA A 88 -10.35 -4.27 9.58
CA ALA A 88 -10.02 -2.92 9.16
C ALA A 88 -11.33 -2.25 8.73
N ARG A 89 -11.99 -1.51 9.64
CA ARG A 89 -12.96 -0.50 9.25
C ARG A 89 -12.22 0.34 8.23
N PRO A 90 -12.79 0.59 7.04
CA PRO A 90 -12.18 1.50 6.08
C PRO A 90 -11.87 2.76 6.86
N VAL A 91 -10.57 3.00 7.08
CA VAL A 91 -10.12 4.18 7.80
C VAL A 91 -10.56 5.30 6.88
N ALA A 92 -11.56 6.07 7.31
CA ALA A 92 -12.08 7.19 6.54
C ALA A 92 -10.88 8.01 6.05
N GLY A 93 -10.60 7.93 4.75
CA GLY A 93 -9.47 8.58 4.11
C GLY A 93 -8.36 7.69 3.50
N LYS A 94 -8.34 6.36 3.67
CA LYS A 94 -7.45 5.48 2.88
C LYS A 94 -8.19 4.91 1.67
N ILE A 95 -7.63 5.15 0.48
CA ILE A 95 -8.10 4.54 -0.76
C ILE A 95 -7.91 3.02 -0.67
N THR A 96 -8.94 2.26 -1.00
CA THR A 96 -8.84 0.80 -1.07
C THR A 96 -8.46 0.35 -2.49
N PRO A 97 -7.88 -0.85 -2.67
CA PRO A 97 -7.61 -1.40 -4.00
C PRO A 97 -8.84 -1.43 -4.91
N GLU A 98 -10.02 -1.69 -4.33
CA GLU A 98 -11.30 -1.73 -5.05
C GLU A 98 -11.67 -0.34 -5.60
N MET A 99 -11.45 0.72 -4.82
CA MET A 99 -11.67 2.10 -5.27
C MET A 99 -10.76 2.48 -6.45
N ILE A 100 -9.50 2.01 -6.42
CA ILE A 100 -8.55 2.24 -7.52
C ILE A 100 -9.03 1.52 -8.77
N GLU A 101 -9.46 0.27 -8.64
CA GLU A 101 -9.98 -0.49 -9.78
C GLU A 101 -11.23 0.16 -10.37
N GLN A 102 -12.18 0.58 -9.52
CA GLN A 102 -13.36 1.32 -9.96
C GLN A 102 -12.99 2.61 -10.70
N ALA A 103 -12.04 3.38 -10.18
CA ALA A 103 -11.57 4.59 -10.84
C ALA A 103 -10.88 4.32 -12.20
N ARG A 104 -10.20 3.18 -12.37
CA ARG A 104 -9.65 2.75 -13.68
C ARG A 104 -10.75 2.39 -14.68
N GLN A 105 -11.89 1.88 -14.22
CA GLN A 105 -13.03 1.52 -15.05
C GLN A 105 -13.95 2.71 -15.38
N TYR A 106 -13.73 3.87 -14.76
CA TYR A 106 -14.48 5.08 -15.06
C TYR A 106 -14.31 5.42 -16.56
N PRO A 107 -15.37 5.75 -17.32
CA PRO A 107 -15.25 5.99 -18.75
C PRO A 107 -14.34 7.19 -19.07
N ILE A 108 -13.24 6.96 -19.80
CA ILE A 108 -12.31 8.02 -20.20
C ILE A 108 -12.98 9.12 -21.05
N THR A 109 -14.05 8.76 -21.76
CA THR A 109 -14.88 9.68 -22.56
C THR A 109 -15.69 10.66 -21.73
N SER A 110 -15.88 10.40 -20.44
CA SER A 110 -16.48 11.35 -19.49
C SER A 110 -15.49 12.41 -19.01
N ILE A 111 -14.19 12.15 -19.14
CA ILE A 111 -13.10 13.05 -18.73
C ILE A 111 -12.60 13.85 -19.94
N ILE A 112 -12.43 13.18 -21.08
CA ILE A 112 -11.94 13.78 -22.32
C ILE A 112 -12.99 13.57 -23.41
N ASP A 113 -13.49 14.67 -23.96
CA ASP A 113 -14.53 14.67 -24.99
C ASP A 113 -14.00 14.27 -26.37
N PHE A 114 -14.75 13.45 -27.09
CA PHE A 114 -14.45 13.07 -28.48
C PHE A 114 -15.65 13.42 -29.38
N PRO A 115 -15.77 14.68 -29.84
CA PRO A 115 -16.95 15.16 -30.56
C PRO A 115 -17.11 14.52 -31.94
N LYS A 116 -16.03 14.02 -32.57
CA LYS A 116 -16.06 13.36 -33.89
C LYS A 116 -15.10 12.17 -33.94
N GLY A 117 -15.66 10.96 -33.95
CA GLY A 117 -14.89 9.72 -34.09
C GLY A 117 -13.99 9.43 -32.88
N LYS A 118 -12.84 8.80 -33.13
CA LYS A 118 -11.90 8.37 -32.09
C LYS A 118 -10.62 9.21 -32.01
N HIS A 119 -10.55 10.34 -32.70
CA HIS A 119 -9.34 11.17 -32.75
C HIS A 119 -9.64 12.62 -32.37
N ARG A 120 -8.75 13.25 -31.61
CA ARG A 120 -8.83 14.66 -31.21
C ARG A 120 -7.45 15.29 -31.05
N CYS A 121 -7.39 16.62 -30.96
CA CYS A 121 -6.18 17.32 -30.53
C CYS A 121 -5.88 16.97 -29.07
N CYS A 122 -4.62 16.72 -28.73
CA CYS A 122 -4.25 16.38 -27.35
C CYS A 122 -4.48 17.58 -26.40
N PRO A 123 -5.12 17.41 -25.23
CA PRO A 123 -5.33 18.51 -24.29
C PRO A 123 -4.07 18.84 -23.47
N PHE A 124 -3.07 17.95 -23.49
CA PHE A 124 -1.85 18.04 -22.66
C PHE A 124 -0.69 18.75 -23.37
N HIS A 125 -0.86 19.19 -24.61
CA HIS A 125 0.08 20.07 -25.29
C HIS A 125 -0.63 20.99 -26.28
N LYS A 126 0.07 22.02 -26.75
CA LYS A 126 -0.47 22.90 -27.80
C LYS A 126 -0.46 22.17 -29.13
N ASP A 127 -1.66 21.80 -29.56
CA ASP A 127 -1.86 20.96 -30.74
C ASP A 127 -2.78 21.63 -31.76
N SER A 128 -2.49 21.46 -33.04
CA SER A 128 -3.29 22.01 -34.15
C SER A 128 -3.85 20.94 -35.08
N ASN A 129 -3.42 19.68 -34.95
CA ASN A 129 -3.89 18.54 -35.72
C ASN A 129 -4.23 17.38 -34.78
N PRO A 130 -5.28 16.58 -35.01
CA PRO A 130 -5.60 15.47 -34.12
C PRO A 130 -4.41 14.50 -33.92
N SER A 131 -3.80 14.52 -32.73
CA SER A 131 -2.66 13.68 -32.36
C SER A 131 -2.98 12.64 -31.29
N MET A 132 -4.18 12.72 -30.69
CA MET A 132 -4.66 11.81 -29.66
C MET A 132 -5.73 10.86 -30.22
N ALA A 133 -5.58 9.57 -29.93
CA ALA A 133 -6.54 8.52 -30.27
C ALA A 133 -7.19 7.91 -29.01
N LEU A 134 -8.48 7.65 -29.11
CA LEU A 134 -9.30 6.93 -28.13
C LEU A 134 -9.26 5.42 -28.41
N TYR A 135 -8.89 4.67 -27.38
CA TYR A 135 -8.99 3.21 -27.33
C TYR A 135 -10.15 2.81 -26.40
N GLU A 136 -10.19 1.56 -25.92
CA GLU A 136 -11.30 1.04 -25.12
C GLU A 136 -11.66 1.94 -23.93
N ASN A 137 -10.74 2.10 -22.97
CA ASN A 137 -10.93 2.99 -21.82
C ASN A 137 -9.66 3.78 -21.46
N HIS A 138 -8.89 4.14 -22.48
CA HIS A 138 -7.70 4.98 -22.34
C HIS A 138 -7.45 5.75 -23.64
N VAL A 139 -6.60 6.76 -23.56
CA VAL A 139 -6.20 7.58 -24.71
C VAL A 139 -4.69 7.55 -24.88
N HIS A 140 -4.20 7.62 -26.12
CA HIS A 140 -2.78 7.75 -26.42
C HIS A 140 -2.54 8.93 -27.33
N CYS A 141 -1.51 9.74 -27.04
CA CYS A 141 -1.08 10.82 -27.91
C CYS A 141 0.25 10.46 -28.58
N PHE A 142 0.26 10.41 -29.91
CA PHE A 142 1.43 10.03 -30.70
C PHE A 142 2.56 11.08 -30.65
N VAL A 143 2.23 12.34 -30.38
CA VAL A 143 3.23 13.43 -30.23
C VAL A 143 3.86 13.44 -28.83
N CYS A 144 3.05 13.41 -27.77
CA CYS A 144 3.56 13.31 -26.39
C CYS A 144 4.23 11.96 -26.09
N ASN A 145 3.91 10.93 -26.88
CA ASN A 145 4.28 9.54 -26.65
C ASN A 145 3.87 9.07 -25.23
N ARG A 146 2.63 9.37 -24.85
CA ARG A 146 2.06 9.06 -23.53
C ARG A 146 0.64 8.51 -23.67
N THR A 147 0.29 7.64 -22.73
CA THR A 147 -1.03 7.03 -22.59
C THR A 147 -1.63 7.44 -21.26
N TRP A 148 -2.91 7.81 -21.27
CA TRP A 148 -3.66 8.16 -20.06
C TRP A 148 -4.87 7.25 -19.91
N ASP A 149 -4.97 6.64 -18.72
CA ASP A 149 -6.21 6.09 -18.19
C ASP A 149 -7.01 7.18 -17.46
N SER A 150 -8.18 6.83 -16.96
CA SER A 150 -9.09 7.78 -16.31
C SER A 150 -8.46 8.47 -15.10
N ILE A 151 -7.64 7.76 -14.33
CA ILE A 151 -6.95 8.34 -13.16
C ILE A 151 -5.89 9.34 -13.61
N SER A 152 -4.99 8.92 -14.50
CA SER A 152 -3.88 9.76 -14.95
C SER A 152 -4.34 10.96 -15.78
N ALA A 153 -5.41 10.82 -16.57
CA ALA A 153 -6.04 11.94 -17.26
C ALA A 153 -6.60 12.98 -16.27
N THR A 154 -7.34 12.53 -15.24
CA THR A 154 -7.88 13.40 -14.18
C THR A 154 -6.77 14.12 -13.42
N MET A 155 -5.71 13.40 -13.05
CA MET A 155 -4.55 14.01 -12.37
C MET A 155 -3.92 15.14 -13.20
N GLU A 156 -3.75 14.94 -14.50
CA GLU A 156 -3.04 15.90 -15.35
C GLU A 156 -3.93 17.08 -15.79
N LEU A 157 -5.24 16.86 -15.98
CA LEU A 157 -6.20 17.92 -16.30
C LEU A 157 -6.52 18.79 -15.09
N ASP A 158 -6.76 18.17 -13.92
CA ASP A 158 -7.21 18.89 -12.72
C ASP A 158 -6.06 19.28 -11.79
N GLY A 159 -4.83 18.81 -12.06
CA GLY A 159 -3.65 19.10 -11.25
C GLY A 159 -3.71 18.49 -9.85
N VAL A 160 -4.44 17.38 -9.68
CA VAL A 160 -4.70 16.74 -8.39
C VAL A 160 -3.77 15.55 -8.14
N THR A 161 -3.63 15.17 -6.87
CA THR A 161 -2.87 13.97 -6.51
C THR A 161 -3.59 12.70 -6.95
N PHE A 162 -2.86 11.58 -7.06
CA PHE A 162 -3.46 10.26 -7.32
C PHE A 162 -4.63 9.96 -6.37
N ARG A 163 -4.50 10.36 -5.10
CA ARG A 163 -5.53 10.12 -4.11
C ARG A 163 -6.81 10.90 -4.40
N GLU A 164 -6.67 12.17 -4.70
CA GLU A 164 -7.79 13.04 -5.04
C GLU A 164 -8.45 12.60 -6.34
N ALA A 165 -7.68 12.22 -7.36
CA ALA A 165 -8.19 11.69 -8.62
C ALA A 165 -9.03 10.42 -8.42
N VAL A 166 -8.51 9.44 -7.66
CA VAL A 166 -9.27 8.21 -7.38
C VAL A 166 -10.58 8.53 -6.66
N LEU A 167 -10.57 9.45 -5.69
CA LEU A 167 -11.76 9.87 -4.95
C LEU A 167 -12.78 10.61 -5.83
N ALA A 168 -12.32 11.46 -6.75
CA ALA A 168 -13.17 12.18 -7.69
C ALA A 168 -13.94 11.23 -8.62
N LEU A 169 -13.32 10.09 -8.98
CA LEU A 169 -13.88 9.08 -9.89
C LEU A 169 -14.75 8.02 -9.20
N GLN A 170 -15.11 8.18 -7.93
CA GLN A 170 -16.00 7.26 -7.20
C GLN A 170 -17.51 7.60 -7.35
N THR A 171 -17.89 8.44 -8.31
CA THR A 171 -19.26 8.96 -8.47
C THR A 171 -20.16 8.08 -9.30
#